data_AF-A0A1F6LNX6-F1
#
_entry.id   AF-A0A1F6LNX6-F1
#
_cell.length_a   1.000
_cell.length_b   1.000
_cell.length_c   1.000
_cell.angle_alpha   90.00
_cell.angle_beta   90.00
_cell.angle_gamma   90.00
#
_symmetry.space_group_name_H-M   'P 1'
#
loop_
_entity.id
_entity.type
_entity.pdbx_description
1 polymer ?
#
loop_
_entity_poly.entity_id
_entity_poly.type
_entity_poly.pdbx_seq_one_letter_code
_entity_poly.pdbx_strand_id
1 'polypeptide(L)'
;MYRRLREKGWDIIVYFSGHGLTDPEDKSNYLLPVDANPDNVSATAYRLDALYRNLRRLTDGKITVILEACFSGRTPKGQIGGKTSGVVIVEPGKNAPPGIDILAAAHSDQVANWYEEQQHGLFTYYLMRALRGDADANGDGKVVGAELQDYVTREVSRLSDRVGVAYQEPEIMVAPDWVWTE
;
A
#
# COMPACT_ATOMS: atom_id res chain seq x y z
N MET A 1 23.21 17.53 -8.70
CA MET A 1 21.82 17.25 -8.25
C MET A 1 21.77 16.34 -7.01
N TYR A 2 22.66 15.35 -6.82
CA TYR A 2 22.69 14.47 -5.64
C TYR A 2 23.22 15.07 -4.32
N ARG A 3 23.75 16.30 -4.31
CA ARG A 3 24.51 16.84 -3.16
C ARG A 3 23.65 17.50 -2.07
N ARG A 4 22.36 17.73 -2.29
CA ARG A 4 21.47 18.46 -1.35
C ARG A 4 20.70 17.57 -0.37
N LEU A 5 20.73 16.24 -0.51
CA LEU A 5 20.00 15.31 0.38
C LEU A 5 20.75 14.98 1.68
N ARG A 6 21.93 15.57 1.93
CA ARG A 6 22.77 15.25 3.10
C ARG A 6 22.69 16.26 4.25
N GLU A 7 21.84 17.28 4.14
CA GLU A 7 21.63 18.24 5.22
C GLU A 7 20.24 17.99 5.83
N LYS A 8 20.23 17.21 6.92
CA LYS A 8 19.07 16.77 7.76
C LYS A 8 18.25 15.59 7.21
N GLY A 9 17.77 14.73 8.12
CA GLY A 9 16.98 13.53 7.83
C GLY A 9 15.57 13.91 7.36
N TRP A 10 15.36 13.85 6.04
CA TRP A 10 14.10 14.16 5.38
C TRP A 10 13.06 13.07 5.63
N ASP A 11 11.80 13.47 5.80
CA ASP A 11 10.70 12.53 5.72
C ASP A 11 10.37 12.25 4.24
N ILE A 12 10.10 10.98 3.92
CA ILE A 12 9.79 10.52 2.56
C ILE A 12 8.41 9.88 2.57
N ILE A 13 7.52 10.36 1.70
CA ILE A 13 6.27 9.68 1.38
C ILE A 13 6.38 9.15 -0.04
N VAL A 14 6.19 7.84 -0.21
CA VAL A 14 6.05 7.19 -1.52
C VAL A 14 4.62 6.74 -1.67
N TYR A 15 3.96 7.18 -2.74
CA TYR A 15 2.65 6.68 -3.14
C TYR A 15 2.79 5.93 -4.46
N PHE A 16 2.40 4.65 -4.48
CA PHE A 16 2.35 3.83 -5.68
C PHE A 16 0.91 3.41 -5.93
N SER A 17 0.44 3.61 -7.17
CA SER A 17 -0.83 3.09 -7.65
C SER A 17 -0.61 2.35 -8.96
N GLY A 18 -1.02 1.09 -9.01
CA GLY A 18 -0.79 0.23 -10.16
C GLY A 18 -0.94 -1.24 -9.85
N HIS A 19 -0.35 -2.08 -10.69
CA HIS A 19 -0.37 -3.52 -10.50
C HIS A 19 0.77 -3.99 -9.60
N GLY A 20 0.44 -4.93 -8.72
CA GLY A 20 1.40 -5.72 -7.97
C GLY A 20 1.27 -7.20 -8.33
N LEU A 21 2.29 -7.98 -8.01
CA LEU A 21 2.24 -9.43 -8.08
C LEU A 21 3.18 -10.03 -7.04
N THR A 22 2.77 -11.15 -6.46
CA THR A 22 3.67 -11.98 -5.64
C THR A 22 4.27 -13.06 -6.50
N ASP A 23 5.60 -13.16 -6.55
CA ASP A 23 6.27 -14.27 -7.22
C ASP A 23 6.15 -15.54 -6.35
N PRO A 24 5.51 -16.61 -6.84
CA PRO A 24 5.38 -17.85 -6.07
C PRO A 24 6.71 -18.58 -5.83
N GLU A 25 7.72 -18.35 -6.68
CA GLU A 25 9.02 -19.04 -6.57
C GLU A 25 9.85 -18.47 -5.41
N ASP A 26 10.03 -17.15 -5.36
CA ASP A 26 10.85 -16.49 -4.34
C ASP A 26 10.04 -15.90 -3.16
N LYS A 27 8.70 -15.93 -3.24
CA LYS A 27 7.76 -15.42 -2.25
C LYS A 27 7.97 -13.93 -1.92
N SER A 28 8.28 -13.13 -2.93
CA SER A 28 8.45 -11.68 -2.82
C SER A 28 7.36 -10.93 -3.58
N ASN A 29 7.02 -9.74 -3.06
CA ASN A 29 6.10 -8.82 -3.72
C ASN A 29 6.84 -7.94 -4.72
N TYR A 30 6.22 -7.71 -5.87
CA TYR A 30 6.73 -6.92 -6.97
C TYR A 30 5.71 -5.84 -7.35
N LEU A 31 6.22 -4.65 -7.67
CA LEU A 31 5.50 -3.59 -8.35
C LEU A 31 5.71 -3.78 -9.86
N LEU A 32 4.63 -3.72 -10.66
CA LEU A 32 4.69 -4.00 -12.10
C LEU A 32 4.75 -2.69 -12.91
N PRO A 33 5.90 -2.39 -13.54
CA PRO A 33 5.97 -1.46 -14.66
C PRO A 33 5.00 -1.82 -15.80
N VAL A 34 4.70 -0.84 -16.66
CA VAL A 34 3.79 -1.02 -17.81
C VAL A 34 4.28 -2.05 -18.83
N ASP A 35 5.58 -2.30 -18.87
CA ASP A 35 6.27 -3.24 -19.75
C ASP A 35 6.73 -4.52 -19.02
N ALA A 36 6.34 -4.70 -17.77
CA ALA A 36 6.65 -5.92 -17.02
C ALA A 36 5.98 -7.13 -17.65
N ASN A 37 6.69 -8.27 -17.63
CA ASN A 37 6.11 -9.56 -18.00
C ASN A 37 5.60 -10.26 -16.72
N PRO A 38 4.28 -10.43 -16.54
CA PRO A 38 3.72 -11.10 -15.36
C PRO A 38 4.16 -12.55 -15.18
N ASP A 39 4.59 -13.22 -16.24
CA ASP A 39 5.12 -14.59 -16.17
C ASP A 39 6.62 -14.64 -15.86
N ASN A 40 7.28 -13.49 -15.70
CA ASN A 40 8.70 -13.35 -15.38
C ASN A 40 8.97 -12.07 -14.56
N VAL A 41 8.25 -11.90 -13.44
CA VAL A 41 8.34 -10.70 -12.61
C VAL A 41 9.71 -10.50 -11.97
N SER A 42 10.41 -11.57 -11.61
CA SER A 42 11.76 -11.48 -11.02
C SER A 42 12.78 -10.76 -11.91
N ALA A 43 12.63 -10.87 -13.23
CA ALA A 43 13.51 -10.22 -14.21
C ALA A 43 12.97 -8.88 -14.76
N THR A 44 11.66 -8.63 -14.68
CA THR A 44 11.01 -7.53 -15.41
C THR A 44 10.21 -6.56 -14.53
N ALA A 45 10.00 -6.88 -13.25
CA ALA A 45 9.27 -6.06 -12.29
C ALA A 45 10.20 -5.55 -11.17
N TYR A 46 9.69 -4.64 -10.34
CA TYR A 46 10.48 -4.02 -9.27
C TYR A 46 10.15 -4.63 -7.91
N ARG A 47 11.13 -5.25 -7.27
CA ARG A 47 10.99 -5.86 -5.93
C ARG A 47 10.61 -4.84 -4.87
N LEU A 48 9.55 -5.11 -4.13
CA LEU A 48 9.04 -4.22 -3.08
C LEU A 48 10.01 -4.12 -1.89
N ASP A 49 10.68 -5.22 -1.52
CA ASP A 49 11.70 -5.21 -0.46
C ASP A 49 12.97 -4.44 -0.89
N ALA A 50 13.25 -4.37 -2.20
CA ALA A 50 14.31 -3.52 -2.72
C ALA A 50 13.93 -2.03 -2.60
N LEU A 51 12.66 -1.66 -2.84
CA LEU A 51 12.16 -0.31 -2.59
C LEU A 51 12.44 0.12 -1.15
N TYR A 52 11.98 -0.68 -0.18
CA TYR A 52 12.09 -0.38 1.24
C TYR A 52 13.55 -0.20 1.67
N ARG A 53 14.43 -1.13 1.29
CA ARG A 53 15.86 -1.04 1.60
C ARG A 53 16.52 0.17 0.97
N ASN A 54 16.14 0.54 -0.25
CA ASN A 54 16.69 1.71 -0.92
C ASN A 54 16.22 3.01 -0.24
N LEU A 55 14.93 3.13 0.09
CA LEU A 55 14.41 4.30 0.81
C LEU A 55 15.10 4.49 2.16
N ARG A 56 15.26 3.41 2.93
CA ARG A 56 15.94 3.48 4.25
C ARG A 56 17.42 3.87 4.16
N ARG A 57 18.08 3.68 3.01
CA ARG A 57 19.45 4.17 2.79
C ARG A 57 19.52 5.66 2.45
N LEU A 58 18.40 6.28 2.07
CA LEU A 58 18.38 7.69 1.65
C LEU A 58 18.23 8.66 2.82
N THR A 59 17.57 8.24 3.90
CA THR A 59 17.26 9.11 5.03
C THR A 59 17.16 8.32 6.32
N ASP A 60 17.46 9.01 7.43
CA ASP A 60 17.14 8.52 8.76
C ASP A 60 15.79 8.99 9.30
N GLY A 61 15.10 9.89 8.57
CA GLY A 61 13.76 10.40 8.90
C GLY A 61 12.63 9.37 8.72
N LYS A 62 11.38 9.83 8.84
CA LYS A 62 10.18 8.99 8.70
C LYS A 62 9.99 8.61 7.24
N ILE A 63 9.62 7.36 6.98
CA ILE A 63 9.32 6.87 5.63
C ILE A 63 7.92 6.28 5.65
N THR A 64 7.03 6.81 4.83
CA THR A 64 5.68 6.26 4.63
C THR A 64 5.55 5.75 3.21
N VAL A 65 5.18 4.49 3.04
CA VAL A 65 4.90 3.89 1.73
C VAL A 65 3.42 3.53 1.65
N ILE A 66 2.73 4.15 0.70
CA ILE A 66 1.31 3.95 0.40
C ILE A 66 1.21 3.13 -0.88
N LEU A 67 0.52 1.99 -0.80
CA LEU A 67 0.40 1.00 -1.89
C LEU A 67 -1.07 0.81 -2.28
N GLU A 68 -1.51 1.50 -3.33
CA GLU A 68 -2.77 1.22 -4.04
C GLU A 68 -2.52 0.15 -5.11
N ALA A 69 -2.28 -1.09 -4.68
CA ALA A 69 -1.95 -2.21 -5.55
C ALA A 69 -2.50 -3.54 -5.00
N CYS A 70 -2.80 -4.47 -5.91
CA CYS A 70 -3.17 -5.85 -5.57
C CYS A 70 -1.91 -6.73 -5.59
N PHE A 71 -1.67 -7.54 -4.56
CA PHE A 71 -0.59 -8.56 -4.56
C PHE A 71 -1.09 -9.99 -4.70
N SER A 72 -2.42 -10.17 -4.74
CA SER A 72 -3.12 -11.46 -4.85
C SER A 72 -3.03 -12.14 -6.22
N GLY A 73 -2.42 -11.47 -7.20
CA GLY A 73 -2.44 -11.88 -8.60
C GLY A 73 -3.80 -11.72 -9.28
N ARG A 74 -4.74 -11.03 -8.63
CA ARG A 74 -6.07 -10.70 -9.15
C ARG A 74 -6.24 -9.20 -9.25
N THR A 75 -7.07 -8.77 -10.19
CA THR A 75 -7.51 -7.39 -10.39
C THR A 75 -9.02 -7.36 -10.55
N PRO A 76 -9.65 -6.17 -10.52
CA PRO A 76 -11.07 -6.05 -10.89
C PRO A 76 -11.38 -6.57 -12.31
N LYS A 77 -10.38 -6.65 -13.20
CA LYS A 77 -10.52 -7.14 -14.58
C LYS A 77 -10.16 -8.62 -14.75
N GLY A 78 -9.84 -9.34 -13.68
CA GLY A 78 -9.44 -10.75 -13.70
C GLY A 78 -8.00 -10.98 -13.24
N GLN A 79 -7.50 -12.18 -13.51
CA GLN A 79 -6.18 -12.65 -13.08
C GLN A 79 -5.04 -12.03 -13.91
N ILE A 80 -3.91 -11.73 -13.26
CA ILE A 80 -2.65 -11.33 -13.89
C ILE A 80 -1.73 -12.54 -14.01
N GLY A 81 -1.19 -12.80 -15.21
CA GLY A 81 -0.26 -13.90 -15.49
C GLY A 81 -0.94 -15.26 -15.71
N GLY A 82 -0.23 -16.18 -16.37
CA GLY A 82 -0.74 -17.47 -16.84
C GLY A 82 -0.24 -18.70 -16.08
N LYS A 83 0.80 -18.58 -15.25
CA LYS A 83 1.33 -19.69 -14.45
C LYS A 83 0.70 -19.73 -13.06
N THR A 84 -0.42 -20.45 -12.97
CA THR A 84 -1.04 -20.86 -11.70
C THR A 84 -0.08 -21.77 -10.92
N SER A 85 0.75 -21.19 -10.05
CA SER A 85 1.50 -21.94 -9.04
C SER A 85 1.02 -21.50 -7.65
N GLY A 86 -0.27 -21.65 -7.39
CA GLY A 86 -0.88 -21.34 -6.09
C GLY A 86 -0.93 -19.85 -5.74
N VAL A 87 -1.96 -19.46 -4.99
CA VAL A 87 -1.97 -18.13 -4.35
C VAL A 87 -0.94 -18.17 -3.22
N VAL A 88 0.12 -17.38 -3.32
CA VAL A 88 1.06 -17.19 -2.22
C VAL A 88 0.71 -15.88 -1.53
N ILE A 89 0.43 -15.97 -0.24
CA ILE A 89 0.05 -14.83 0.60
C ILE A 89 1.31 -14.29 1.26
N VAL A 90 1.70 -13.08 0.88
CA VAL A 90 2.87 -12.37 1.41
C VAL A 90 2.48 -10.94 1.68
N GLU A 91 2.31 -10.60 2.97
CA GLU A 91 1.93 -9.24 3.35
C GLU A 91 2.87 -8.19 2.77
N PRO A 92 2.36 -7.08 2.20
CA PRO A 92 3.17 -6.00 1.65
C PRO A 92 4.22 -5.49 2.63
N GLY A 93 3.98 -5.57 3.94
CA GLY A 93 4.92 -5.18 4.97
C GLY A 93 5.91 -6.24 5.48
N LYS A 94 5.78 -7.51 5.07
CA LYS A 94 6.54 -8.64 5.66
C LYS A 94 8.06 -8.47 5.71
N ASN A 95 8.64 -7.72 4.75
CA ASN A 95 10.09 -7.52 4.61
C ASN A 95 10.52 -6.05 4.74
N ALA A 96 9.67 -5.18 5.28
CA ALA A 96 10.02 -3.79 5.51
C ALA A 96 11.03 -3.67 6.67
N PRO A 97 12.14 -2.94 6.51
CA PRO A 97 13.01 -2.57 7.61
C PRO A 97 12.25 -1.76 8.68
N PRO A 98 12.70 -1.77 9.94
CA PRO A 98 12.17 -0.89 10.97
C PRO A 98 12.21 0.59 10.55
N GLY A 99 11.20 1.37 10.97
CA GLY A 99 11.10 2.79 10.68
C GLY A 99 10.52 3.11 9.29
N ILE A 100 9.81 2.16 8.67
CA ILE A 100 8.99 2.39 7.49
C ILE A 100 7.54 2.06 7.83
N ASP A 101 6.69 3.08 7.72
CA ASP A 101 5.24 2.99 7.81
C ASP A 101 4.69 2.52 6.46
N ILE A 102 3.79 1.54 6.47
CA ILE A 102 3.19 0.95 5.26
C ILE A 102 1.68 0.99 5.35
N LEU A 103 1.09 1.50 4.28
CA LEU A 103 -0.35 1.71 4.13
C LEU A 103 -0.76 1.03 2.82
N ALA A 104 -1.23 -0.21 2.88
CA ALA A 104 -1.60 -0.98 1.70
C ALA A 104 -3.12 -1.05 1.53
N ALA A 105 -3.58 -0.88 0.30
CA ALA A 105 -5.00 -0.79 -0.02
C ALA A 105 -5.80 -2.07 0.24
N ALA A 106 -5.14 -3.22 0.24
CA ALA A 106 -5.78 -4.52 0.38
C ALA A 106 -4.79 -5.53 0.98
N HIS A 107 -5.30 -6.52 1.70
CA HIS A 107 -4.53 -7.71 2.07
C HIS A 107 -4.00 -8.47 0.85
N SER A 108 -2.99 -9.30 1.10
CA SER A 108 -2.28 -10.05 0.07
C SER A 108 -3.13 -11.00 -0.77
N ASP A 109 -4.27 -11.44 -0.28
CA ASP A 109 -5.21 -12.30 -0.99
C ASP A 109 -6.41 -11.53 -1.55
N GLN A 110 -6.48 -10.21 -1.38
CA GLN A 110 -7.60 -9.37 -1.78
C GLN A 110 -7.29 -8.51 -3.02
N VAL A 111 -8.31 -7.79 -3.48
CA VAL A 111 -8.23 -6.87 -4.63
C VAL A 111 -8.38 -5.44 -4.12
N ALA A 112 -7.49 -4.55 -4.54
CA ALA A 112 -7.64 -3.11 -4.40
C ALA A 112 -8.59 -2.59 -5.51
N ASN A 113 -9.77 -2.15 -5.11
CA ASN A 113 -10.86 -1.77 -6.02
C ASN A 113 -10.82 -0.28 -6.37
N TRP A 114 -11.41 0.02 -7.53
CA TRP A 114 -11.74 1.39 -7.91
C TRP A 114 -13.05 1.84 -7.26
N TYR A 115 -13.11 3.10 -6.85
CA TYR A 115 -14.35 3.79 -6.52
C TYR A 115 -14.78 4.67 -7.69
N GLU A 116 -15.52 4.06 -8.63
CA GLU A 116 -15.89 4.66 -9.91
C GLU A 116 -16.60 6.01 -9.75
N GLU A 117 -17.57 6.14 -8.83
CA GLU A 117 -18.30 7.40 -8.64
C GLU A 117 -17.39 8.57 -8.23
N GLN A 118 -16.32 8.28 -7.50
CA GLN A 118 -15.38 9.30 -7.00
C GLN A 118 -14.11 9.41 -7.85
N GLN A 119 -13.95 8.57 -8.89
CA GLN A 119 -12.79 8.56 -9.78
C GLN A 119 -11.44 8.41 -9.04
N HIS A 120 -11.42 7.59 -7.98
CA HIS A 120 -10.24 7.28 -7.17
C HIS A 120 -10.14 5.78 -6.90
N GLY A 121 -8.99 5.30 -6.41
CA GLY A 121 -8.94 4.02 -5.70
C GLY A 121 -9.79 4.09 -4.43
N LEU A 122 -10.49 3.01 -4.10
CA LEU A 122 -11.40 2.95 -2.95
C LEU A 122 -10.65 3.26 -1.65
N PHE A 123 -9.47 2.67 -1.49
CA PHE A 123 -8.60 2.94 -0.34
C PHE A 123 -8.12 4.38 -0.33
N THR A 124 -7.54 4.86 -1.43
CA THR A 124 -7.04 6.24 -1.53
C THR A 124 -8.11 7.28 -1.23
N TYR A 125 -9.35 7.10 -1.68
CA TYR A 125 -10.46 8.00 -1.35
C TYR A 125 -10.66 8.12 0.17
N TYR A 126 -10.76 7.00 0.88
CA TYR A 126 -10.97 7.01 2.32
C TYR A 126 -9.72 7.37 3.11
N LEU A 127 -8.52 7.05 2.63
CA LEU A 127 -7.26 7.53 3.21
C LEU A 127 -7.22 9.07 3.18
N MET A 128 -7.52 9.70 2.05
CA MET A 128 -7.54 11.17 1.97
C MET A 128 -8.59 11.79 2.89
N ARG A 129 -9.75 11.17 3.05
CA ARG A 129 -10.77 11.62 4.02
C ARG A 129 -10.29 11.50 5.45
N ALA A 130 -9.68 10.37 5.80
CA ALA A 130 -9.09 10.14 7.11
C ALA A 130 -8.07 11.23 7.44
N LEU A 131 -7.13 11.49 6.52
CA LEU A 131 -6.08 12.50 6.69
C LEU A 131 -6.61 13.94 6.72
N ARG A 132 -7.86 14.18 6.28
CA ARG A 132 -8.55 15.48 6.43
C ARG A 132 -9.29 15.64 7.76
N GLY A 133 -9.17 14.66 8.66
CA GLY A 133 -9.77 14.69 9.99
C GLY A 133 -11.04 13.85 10.14
N ASP A 134 -11.56 13.19 9.09
CA ASP A 134 -12.72 12.30 9.26
C ASP A 134 -12.41 11.10 10.18
N ALA A 135 -11.12 10.77 10.34
CA ALA A 135 -10.65 9.72 11.24
C ALA A 135 -10.37 10.21 12.67
N ASP A 136 -10.42 11.51 12.95
CA ASP A 136 -10.26 12.05 14.31
C ASP A 136 -11.49 11.69 15.16
N ALA A 137 -11.44 10.52 15.78
CA ALA A 137 -12.58 9.95 16.50
C ALA A 137 -12.79 10.64 17.85
N ASN A 138 -11.74 11.25 18.40
CA ASN A 138 -11.75 11.85 19.74
C ASN A 138 -11.89 13.40 19.71
N GLY A 139 -11.70 14.03 18.56
CA GLY A 139 -11.87 15.46 18.33
C GLY A 139 -10.70 16.34 18.82
N ASP A 140 -9.49 15.79 18.94
CA ASP A 140 -8.31 16.55 19.38
C ASP A 140 -7.54 17.24 18.23
N GLY A 141 -8.05 17.13 17.00
CA GLY A 141 -7.45 17.72 15.81
C GLY A 141 -6.27 16.91 15.26
N LYS A 142 -6.10 15.66 15.68
CA LYS A 142 -5.04 14.76 15.21
C LYS A 142 -5.65 13.43 14.76
N VAL A 143 -4.92 12.74 13.89
CA VAL A 143 -5.26 11.36 13.52
C VAL A 143 -4.08 10.49 13.89
N VAL A 144 -4.26 9.61 14.87
CA VAL A 144 -3.24 8.63 15.25
C VAL A 144 -3.36 7.34 14.45
N GLY A 145 -2.34 6.47 14.51
CA GLY A 145 -2.32 5.23 13.71
C GLY A 145 -3.53 4.32 13.94
N ALA A 146 -3.99 4.19 15.18
CA ALA A 146 -5.16 3.39 15.53
C ALA A 146 -6.46 3.98 14.94
N GLU A 147 -6.63 5.30 15.02
CA GLU A 147 -7.77 6.00 14.42
C GLU A 147 -7.80 5.89 12.91
N LEU A 148 -6.64 6.05 12.27
CA LEU A 148 -6.48 5.86 10.83
C LEU A 148 -6.89 4.44 10.43
N GLN A 149 -6.37 3.43 11.13
CA GLN A 149 -6.68 2.03 10.87
C GLN A 149 -8.17 1.75 11.02
N ASP A 150 -8.75 2.11 12.16
CA ASP A 150 -10.17 1.87 12.45
C ASP A 150 -11.09 2.54 11.41
N TYR A 151 -10.80 3.80 11.04
CA TYR A 151 -11.60 4.53 10.06
C TYR A 151 -11.48 3.91 8.66
N VAL A 152 -10.25 3.75 8.17
CA VAL A 152 -10.01 3.33 6.78
C VAL A 152 -10.47 1.89 6.56
N THR A 153 -10.19 0.98 7.50
CA THR A 153 -10.69 -0.39 7.44
C THR A 153 -12.22 -0.42 7.44
N ARG A 154 -12.87 0.28 8.38
CA ARG A 154 -14.34 0.31 8.45
C ARG A 154 -14.97 0.82 7.16
N GLU A 155 -14.52 1.96 6.64
CA GLU A 155 -15.17 2.58 5.50
C GLU A 155 -14.90 1.83 4.18
N VAL A 156 -13.67 1.37 3.96
CA VAL A 156 -13.30 0.61 2.75
C VAL A 156 -14.05 -0.72 2.70
N SER A 157 -14.01 -1.51 3.79
CA SER A 157 -14.69 -2.81 3.81
C SER A 157 -16.20 -2.65 3.66
N ARG A 158 -16.80 -1.70 4.39
CA ARG A 158 -18.25 -1.45 4.31
C ARG A 158 -18.69 -1.01 2.92
N LEU A 159 -17.92 -0.16 2.24
CA LEU A 159 -18.30 0.27 0.90
C LEU A 159 -18.11 -0.86 -0.11
N SER A 160 -16.99 -1.62 -0.03
CA SER A 160 -16.73 -2.74 -0.93
C SER A 160 -17.86 -3.78 -0.92
N ASP A 161 -18.36 -4.12 0.28
CA ASP A 161 -19.51 -5.00 0.47
C ASP A 161 -20.80 -4.43 -0.11
N ARG A 162 -21.06 -3.13 0.10
CA ARG A 162 -22.30 -2.48 -0.33
C ARG A 162 -22.43 -2.40 -1.85
N VAL A 163 -21.35 -2.06 -2.54
CA VAL A 163 -21.37 -1.81 -3.98
C VAL A 163 -21.14 -3.07 -4.81
N GLY A 164 -20.93 -4.22 -4.15
CA GLY A 164 -20.83 -5.53 -4.79
C GLY A 164 -19.54 -5.73 -5.60
N VAL A 165 -18.48 -4.99 -5.25
CA VAL A 165 -17.12 -5.26 -5.76
C VAL A 165 -16.45 -6.34 -4.90
N ALA A 166 -15.22 -6.72 -5.23
CA ALA A 166 -14.48 -7.68 -4.39
C ALA A 166 -14.27 -7.09 -2.99
N TYR A 167 -14.48 -7.90 -1.94
CA TYR A 167 -14.20 -7.48 -0.57
C TYR A 167 -12.76 -6.96 -0.44
N GLN A 168 -12.62 -5.84 0.25
CA GLN A 168 -11.34 -5.17 0.44
C GLN A 168 -11.21 -4.70 1.89
N GLU A 169 -10.07 -5.02 2.48
CA GLU A 169 -9.66 -4.61 3.81
C GLU A 169 -8.20 -4.12 3.71
N PRO A 170 -7.95 -2.83 3.99
CA PRO A 170 -6.60 -2.25 3.99
C PRO A 170 -5.72 -2.78 5.11
N GLU A 171 -4.41 -2.84 4.85
CA GLU A 171 -3.38 -3.16 5.84
C GLU A 171 -2.63 -1.88 6.24
N ILE A 172 -2.70 -1.54 7.53
CA ILE A 172 -2.11 -0.34 8.11
C ILE A 172 -1.05 -0.77 9.11
N MET A 173 0.22 -0.63 8.74
CA MET A 173 1.37 -0.93 9.58
C MET A 173 2.17 0.34 9.80
N VAL A 174 1.85 1.06 10.87
CA VAL A 174 2.52 2.32 11.23
C VAL A 174 3.14 2.25 12.62
N ALA A 175 4.15 3.08 12.89
CA ALA A 175 4.78 3.17 14.19
C ALA A 175 3.77 3.61 15.28
N PRO A 176 3.96 3.20 16.55
CA PRO A 176 3.06 3.59 17.65
C PRO A 176 2.95 5.10 17.88
N ASP A 177 3.98 5.87 17.51
CA ASP A 177 4.04 7.33 17.58
C ASP A 177 3.66 8.00 16.24
N TRP A 178 3.09 7.26 15.30
CA TRP A 178 2.56 7.81 14.07
C TRP A 178 1.36 8.70 14.37
N VAL A 179 1.44 9.93 13.86
CA VAL A 179 0.40 10.94 14.00
C VAL A 179 0.39 11.81 12.76
N TRP A 180 -0.81 12.12 12.28
CA TRP A 180 -1.06 13.08 11.22
C TRP A 180 -1.78 14.30 11.78
N THR A 181 -1.33 15.47 11.35
CA THR A 181 -1.95 16.77 11.65
C THR A 181 -1.94 17.57 10.35
N GLU A 182 -3.08 18.15 9.98
CA GLU A 182 -3.15 19.09 8.84
C GLU A 182 -2.32 20.36 9.08
#